data_AF-A0A1G9VV43-F1
#
_entry.id   AF-A0A1G9VV43-F1
#
_cell.length_a   1.000
_cell.length_b   1.000
_cell.length_c   1.000
_cell.angle_alpha   90.00
_cell.angle_beta   90.00
_cell.angle_gamma   90.00
#
_symmetry.space_group_name_H-M   'P 1'
#
loop_
_entity.id
_entity.type
_entity.pdbx_description
1 polymer ?
#
loop_
_entity_poly.entity_id
_entity_poly.type
_entity_poly.pdbx_seq_one_letter_code
_entity_poly.pdbx_strand_id
1 'polypeptide(L)' 'MNPIGRTIKNYREHLKMTKEELAQKIRVGTHTIEKYETGEQIPSNQTLLKLSTVLDIPASELKLDQLDKQI' A
#
# COMPACT_ATOMS: atom_id res chain seq x y z
N MET A 1 -12.29 -3.08 -8.46
CA MET A 1 -10.83 -3.14 -8.68
C MET A 1 -10.17 -2.08 -7.79
N ASN A 2 -9.68 -2.45 -6.60
CA ASN A 2 -9.10 -1.48 -5.66
C ASN A 2 -7.82 -0.83 -6.27
N PRO A 3 -7.77 0.49 -6.52
CA PRO A 3 -6.61 1.14 -7.12
C PRO A 3 -5.39 1.19 -6.19
N ILE A 4 -5.62 1.20 -4.87
CA ILE A 4 -4.56 1.29 -3.86
C ILE A 4 -3.70 0.02 -3.88
N GLY A 5 -4.33 -1.14 -3.92
CA GLY A 5 -3.63 -2.43 -3.95
C GLY A 5 -2.71 -2.59 -5.16
N ARG A 6 -3.18 -2.16 -6.35
CA ARG A 6 -2.34 -2.13 -7.57
C ARG A 6 -1.16 -1.17 -7.42
N THR A 7 -1.38 0.00 -6.84
CA THR A 7 -0.33 1.01 -6.63
C THR A 7 0.76 0.46 -5.71
N ILE A 8 0.37 -0.13 -4.57
CA ILE A 8 1.31 -0.77 -3.64
C ILE A 8 2.14 -1.83 -4.36
N LYS A 9 1.50 -2.72 -5.11
CA LYS A 9 2.17 -3.78 -5.86
C LYS A 9 3.16 -3.23 -6.89
N ASN A 10 2.74 -2.24 -7.68
CA ASN A 10 3.57 -1.64 -8.72
C ASN A 10 4.83 -0.99 -8.15
N TYR A 11 4.71 -0.20 -7.09
CA TYR A 11 5.87 0.44 -6.46
C TYR A 11 6.77 -0.57 -5.74
N ARG A 12 6.18 -1.60 -5.10
CA ARG A 12 6.95 -2.70 -4.51
C ARG A 12 7.82 -3.39 -5.56
N GLU A 13 7.23 -3.71 -6.71
CA GLU A 13 7.94 -4.37 -7.82
C GLU A 13 8.98 -3.46 -8.47
N HIS A 14 8.68 -2.17 -8.62
CA HIS A 14 9.63 -1.17 -9.11
C HIS A 14 10.86 -1.04 -8.20
N LEU A 15 10.66 -1.12 -6.87
CA LEU A 15 11.72 -1.15 -5.88
C LEU A 15 12.37 -2.53 -5.70
N LYS A 16 11.98 -3.52 -6.50
CA LYS A 16 12.44 -4.92 -6.43
C LYS A 16 12.31 -5.55 -5.05
N MET A 17 11.29 -5.15 -4.30
CA MET A 17 11.01 -5.70 -2.97
C MET A 17 10.09 -6.91 -3.05
N THR A 18 10.25 -7.90 -2.17
CA THR A 18 9.25 -8.97 -1.97
C THR A 18 8.12 -8.49 -1.06
N LYS A 19 7.01 -9.25 -1.02
CA LYS A 19 5.91 -8.97 -0.08
C LYS A 19 6.38 -9.08 1.37
N GLU A 20 7.26 -10.05 1.67
CA GLU A 20 7.85 -10.21 3.01
C GLU A 20 8.71 -9.00 3.39
N GLU A 21 9.55 -8.51 2.48
CA GLU A 21 10.41 -7.35 2.74
C GLU A 21 9.58 -6.09 3.02
N LEU A 22 8.54 -5.85 2.22
CA LEU A 22 7.62 -4.75 2.46
C LEU A 22 6.90 -4.90 3.81
N ALA A 23 6.44 -6.10 4.14
CA ALA A 23 5.77 -6.39 5.40
C ALA A 23 6.70 -6.14 6.61
N GLN A 24 7.95 -6.58 6.53
CA GLN A 24 8.96 -6.34 7.56
C GLN A 24 9.23 -4.84 7.74
N LYS A 25 9.39 -4.08 6.65
CA LYS A 25 9.68 -2.64 6.70
C LYS A 25 8.55 -1.84 7.37
N ILE A 26 7.28 -2.19 7.13
CA ILE A 26 6.15 -1.51 7.78
C ILE A 26 5.68 -2.17 9.09
N ARG A 27 6.34 -3.26 9.51
CA ARG A 27 6.04 -4.08 10.70
C ARG A 27 4.62 -4.64 10.71
N VAL A 28 4.26 -5.34 9.64
CA VAL A 28 3.01 -6.11 9.53
C VAL A 28 3.31 -7.54 9.08
N GLY A 29 2.30 -8.41 9.03
CA GLY A 29 2.44 -9.75 8.46
C GLY A 29 2.44 -9.71 6.92
N THR A 30 3.17 -10.64 6.28
CA THR A 30 3.19 -10.79 4.81
C THR A 30 1.79 -10.95 4.23
N HIS A 31 0.93 -11.71 4.90
CA HIS A 31 -0.46 -11.91 4.48
C HIS A 31 -1.28 -10.61 4.54
N THR A 32 -0.92 -9.66 5.40
CA THR A 32 -1.53 -8.32 5.43
C THR A 32 -1.19 -7.53 4.16
N ILE A 33 0.06 -7.59 3.69
CA ILE A 33 0.46 -6.97 2.42
C ILE A 33 -0.30 -7.58 1.25
N GLU A 34 -0.43 -8.91 1.24
CA GLU A 34 -1.19 -9.61 0.22
C GLU A 34 -2.65 -9.13 0.15
N LYS A 35 -3.33 -9.03 1.31
CA LYS A 35 -4.69 -8.48 1.38
C LYS A 35 -4.79 -7.04 0.89
N TYR A 36 -3.76 -6.23 1.13
CA TYR A 36 -3.71 -4.88 0.58
C TYR A 36 -3.57 -4.89 -0.93
N GLU A 37 -2.68 -5.71 -1.49
CA GLU A 37 -2.45 -5.80 -2.93
C GLU A 37 -3.66 -6.40 -3.69
N THR A 38 -4.37 -7.36 -3.11
CA THR A 38 -5.61 -7.93 -3.68
C THR A 38 -6.82 -7.02 -3.48
N GLY A 39 -6.73 -6.05 -2.56
CA GLY A 39 -7.82 -5.16 -2.20
C GLY A 39 -8.85 -5.77 -1.25
N GLU A 40 -8.58 -6.95 -0.69
CA GLU A 40 -9.38 -7.58 0.37
C GLU A 40 -9.39 -6.77 1.67
N GLN A 41 -8.32 -6.01 1.93
CA GLN A 41 -8.21 -5.15 3.09
C GLN A 41 -7.74 -3.76 2.68
N ILE A 42 -8.33 -2.73 3.30
CA ILE A 42 -7.90 -1.35 3.09
C ILE A 42 -6.90 -0.98 4.21
N PRO A 43 -5.70 -0.48 3.88
CA PRO A 43 -4.76 0.01 4.89
C PRO A 43 -5.35 1.19 5.66
N SER A 44 -5.08 1.28 6.97
CA SER A 44 -5.42 2.47 7.75
C SER A 44 -4.57 3.67 7.36
N ASN A 45 -4.99 4.88 7.71
CA ASN A 45 -4.18 6.09 7.47
C ASN A 45 -2.75 6.00 8.01
N GLN A 46 -2.56 5.37 9.18
CA GLN A 46 -1.24 5.14 9.74
C GLN A 46 -0.41 4.17 8.89
N THR A 47 -1.03 3.11 8.38
CA THR A 47 -0.35 2.16 7.48
C THR A 47 -0.02 2.81 6.14
N LEU A 48 -0.90 3.66 5.61
CA LEU A 48 -0.64 4.43 4.39
C LEU A 48 0.59 5.33 4.53
N LEU A 49 0.78 5.99 5.67
CA LEU A 49 1.99 6.79 5.94
C LEU A 49 3.27 5.93 6.04
N LYS A 50 3.16 4.72 6.61
CA LYS A 50 4.29 3.79 6.63
C LYS A 50 4.64 3.30 5.23
N LEU A 51 3.62 2.93 4.45
CA LEU A 51 3.76 2.51 3.06
C LEU A 51 4.36 3.63 2.21
N SER A 52 3.89 4.87 2.36
CA SER A 52 4.42 6.03 1.64
C SER A 52 5.91 6.24 1.92
N THR A 53 6.32 6.05 3.18
CA THR A 53 7.72 6.15 3.58
C THR A 53 8.58 5.03 3.00
N VAL A 54 8.07 3.79 2.97
CA VAL A 54 8.83 2.63 2.49
C VAL A 54 8.89 2.55 0.96
N LEU A 55 7.79 2.92 0.30
CA LEU A 55 7.66 2.93 -1.16
C LEU A 55 8.22 4.21 -1.79
N ASP A 56 8.70 5.15 -0.97
CA ASP A 56 9.25 6.45 -1.38
C ASP A 56 8.32 7.23 -2.32
N ILE A 57 7.04 7.30 -1.92
CA ILE A 57 5.99 8.03 -2.65
C ILE A 57 5.15 8.86 -1.71
N PRO A 58 4.51 9.94 -2.19
CA PRO A 58 3.53 10.68 -1.41
C PRO A 58 2.35 9.80 -1.00
N ALA A 59 1.86 9.94 0.24
CA ALA A 59 0.67 9.22 0.71
C ALA A 59 -0.60 9.56 -0.10
N SER A 60 -0.61 10.69 -0.83
CA SER A 60 -1.67 11.06 -1.77
C SER A 60 -1.81 10.06 -2.92
N GLU A 61 -0.71 9.51 -3.44
CA GLU A 61 -0.70 8.47 -4.49
C GLU A 61 -1.43 7.20 -4.02
N LEU A 62 -1.31 6.89 -2.72
CA LEU A 62 -2.00 5.76 -2.11
C LEU A 62 -3.45 6.08 -1.70
N LYS A 63 -3.83 7.37 -1.64
CA LYS A 63 -5.15 7.84 -1.18
C LYS A 63 -6.13 8.18 -2.31
N LEU A 64 -5.75 8.03 -3.57
CA LEU A 64 -6.58 8.41 -4.72
C LEU A 64 -8.02 7.86 -4.65
N ASP A 65 -8.24 6.70 -4.02
CA ASP A 65 -9.59 6.11 -3.86
C ASP A 65 -10.45 6.72 -2.72
N GLN A 66 -9.86 7.49 -1.80
CA GLN A 66 -10.60 8.17 -0.72
C GLN A 66 -11.05 9.59 -1.08
N LEU A 67 -10.45 10.20 -2.10
CA LEU A 67 -10.79 11.55 -2.54
C LEU A 67 -12.06 11.58 -3.42
N ASP A 68 -12.37 10.47 -4.10
CA ASP A 68 -13.57 10.35 -4.95
C ASP A 68 -14.89 10.19 -4.18
N LYS A 69 -14.86 10.11 -2.84
CA LYS A 69 -16.08 10.05 -2.00
C LYS A 69 -16.44 11.37 -1.31
N GLN A 70 -15.81 12.48 -1.67
CA GLN A 70 -16.09 13.80 -1.09
C GLN A 70 -16.54 14.87 -2.09
N ILE A 71 -16.98 14.48 -3.29
CA ILE A 71 -17.68 15.39 -4.23
C ILE A 71 -19.08 14.87 -4.50
#